data_AF-A0A2I0QJ78-F1
#
_entry.id   AF-A0A2I0QJ78-F1
#
_cell.length_a   1.000
_cell.length_b   1.000
_cell.length_c   1.000
_cell.angle_alpha   90.00
_cell.angle_beta   90.00
_cell.angle_gamma   90.00
#
_symmetry.space_group_name_H-M   'P 1'
#
loop_
_entity.id
_entity.type
_entity.pdbx_description
1 polymer ?
#
loop_
_entity_poly.entity_id
_entity_poly.type
_entity_poly.pdbx_seq_one_letter_code
_entity_poly.pdbx_strand_id
1 'polypeptide(L)'
;MKILIAAGATKEYIDAIRFISNDSSGKMGIALLKEAIKRKHTVKFIYGSGSALTKRTIKKISDTDGVEKVINAITAKQKFPDVFVVAFKAEYDVSDDALKNSAIEKLRAENLDMVVANDVAKSKFGSDKAEVFLISKDEIRHVKGSKIAIAGEIFNFMEKEIAHI
;
A
#
# COMPACT_ATOMS: atom_id res chain seq x y z
N MET A 1 11.23 0.31 13.39
CA MET A 1 10.85 1.63 12.85
C MET A 1 9.45 2.00 13.33
N LYS A 2 9.08 3.28 13.25
CA LYS A 2 7.69 3.74 13.37
C LYS A 2 7.09 3.80 11.97
N ILE A 3 5.98 3.09 11.74
CA ILE A 3 5.38 2.92 10.42
C ILE A 3 3.92 3.37 10.47
N LEU A 4 3.52 4.17 9.49
CA LEU A 4 2.12 4.47 9.23
C LEU A 4 1.67 3.66 8.01
N ILE A 5 0.64 2.82 8.18
CA ILE A 5 0.06 2.05 7.08
C ILE A 5 -1.37 2.52 6.90
N ALA A 6 -1.71 2.94 5.68
CA ALA A 6 -3.07 3.27 5.27
C ALA A 6 -3.62 2.19 4.34
N ALA A 7 -4.68 1.49 4.76
CA ALA A 7 -5.28 0.39 4.01
C ALA A 7 -6.81 0.51 3.85
N GLY A 8 -7.40 -0.34 3.00
CA GLY A 8 -8.85 -0.34 2.73
C GLY A 8 -9.30 0.64 1.66
N ALA A 9 -10.57 0.53 1.30
CA ALA A 9 -11.28 1.33 0.35
C ALA A 9 -11.65 2.73 0.89
N THR A 10 -11.64 3.71 0.01
CA THR A 10 -12.09 5.08 0.27
C THR A 10 -13.52 5.26 -0.22
N LYS A 11 -14.25 6.19 0.39
CA LYS A 11 -15.62 6.55 -0.02
C LYS A 11 -15.66 8.04 -0.33
N GLU A 12 -16.06 8.39 -1.54
CA GLU A 12 -16.33 9.76 -1.96
C GLU A 12 -17.85 9.94 -2.07
N TYR A 13 -18.42 10.74 -1.16
CA TYR A 13 -19.87 10.94 -1.11
C TYR A 13 -20.34 11.85 -2.24
N ILE A 14 -21.31 11.38 -3.00
CA ILE A 14 -22.04 12.17 -3.99
C ILE A 14 -23.11 13.01 -3.28
N ASP A 15 -23.78 12.40 -2.30
CA ASP A 15 -24.76 13.02 -1.42
C ASP A 15 -24.79 12.28 -0.07
N ALA A 16 -25.75 12.63 0.78
CA ALA A 16 -25.87 12.06 2.12
C ALA A 16 -26.09 10.52 2.15
N ILE A 17 -26.43 9.90 1.02
CA ILE A 17 -26.75 8.47 0.92
C ILE A 17 -25.78 7.75 -0.02
N ARG A 18 -25.46 8.35 -1.17
CA ARG A 18 -24.67 7.72 -2.24
C ARG A 18 -23.20 8.10 -2.15
N PHE A 19 -22.33 7.14 -2.42
CA PHE A 19 -20.89 7.35 -2.52
C PHE A 19 -20.25 6.47 -3.60
N ILE A 20 -19.14 6.93 -4.16
CA ILE A 20 -18.24 6.15 -5.00
C ILE A 20 -17.17 5.53 -4.11
N SER A 21 -16.91 4.24 -4.27
CA SER A 21 -15.86 3.52 -3.53
C SER A 21 -15.06 2.67 -4.49
N ASN A 22 -13.78 2.49 -4.19
CA ASN A 22 -12.97 1.47 -4.83
C ASN A 22 -13.25 0.10 -4.18
N ASP A 23 -13.12 -0.97 -4.97
CA ASP A 23 -13.34 -2.35 -4.48
C ASP A 23 -12.09 -2.90 -3.77
N SER A 24 -11.52 -2.15 -2.82
CA SER A 24 -10.36 -2.64 -2.09
C SER A 24 -10.78 -3.57 -0.97
N SER A 25 -10.45 -4.86 -1.08
CA SER A 25 -10.64 -5.82 0.03
C SER A 25 -9.79 -5.48 1.27
N GLY A 26 -8.74 -4.67 1.14
CA GLY A 26 -7.81 -4.33 2.22
C GLY A 26 -6.90 -5.49 2.69
N LYS A 27 -6.99 -6.67 2.08
CA LYS A 27 -6.17 -7.87 2.44
C LYS A 27 -4.66 -7.59 2.40
N MET A 28 -4.20 -6.81 1.41
CA MET A 28 -2.78 -6.46 1.30
C MET A 28 -2.31 -5.59 2.47
N GLY A 29 -3.11 -4.60 2.88
CA GLY A 29 -2.81 -3.77 4.04
C GLY A 29 -2.72 -4.56 5.34
N ILE A 30 -3.58 -5.57 5.51
CA ILE A 30 -3.51 -6.49 6.65
C ILE A 30 -2.25 -7.35 6.58
N ALA A 31 -1.85 -7.81 5.39
CA ALA A 31 -0.61 -8.57 5.22
C ALA A 31 0.62 -7.73 5.61
N LEU A 32 0.66 -6.46 5.18
CA LEU A 32 1.71 -5.51 5.59
C LEU A 32 1.73 -5.28 7.10
N LEU A 33 0.55 -5.10 7.72
CA LEU A 33 0.46 -4.93 9.16
C LEU A 33 1.01 -6.15 9.92
N LYS A 34 0.62 -7.37 9.49
CA LYS A 34 1.11 -8.62 10.09
C LYS A 34 2.63 -8.73 9.98
N GLU A 35 3.18 -8.42 8.80
CA GLU A 35 4.62 -8.46 8.58
C GLU A 35 5.36 -7.41 9.42
N ALA A 36 4.83 -6.19 9.51
CA ALA A 36 5.40 -5.13 10.34
C ALA A 36 5.45 -5.52 11.83
N ILE A 37 4.38 -6.14 12.35
CA ILE A 37 4.31 -6.64 13.73
C ILE A 37 5.30 -7.79 13.93
N LYS A 38 5.38 -8.73 12.99
CA LYS A 38 6.33 -9.84 13.01
C LYS A 38 7.77 -9.34 13.09
N ARG A 39 8.08 -8.23 12.42
CA ARG A 39 9.38 -7.53 12.46
C ARG A 39 9.57 -6.60 13.65
N LYS A 40 8.65 -6.62 14.63
CA LYS A 40 8.68 -5.80 15.86
C LYS A 40 8.72 -4.29 15.60
N HIS A 41 8.09 -3.82 14.52
CA HIS A 41 7.91 -2.40 14.28
C HIS A 41 6.75 -1.81 15.08
N THR A 42 6.82 -0.52 15.37
CA THR A 42 5.70 0.23 15.93
C THR A 42 4.82 0.71 14.79
N VAL A 43 3.56 0.32 14.75
CA VAL A 43 2.67 0.58 13.61
C VAL A 43 1.47 1.40 14.04
N LYS A 44 1.22 2.52 13.34
CA LYS A 44 -0.10 3.15 13.30
C LYS A 44 -0.81 2.67 12.04
N PHE A 45 -1.98 2.09 12.19
CA PHE A 45 -2.74 1.51 11.09
C PHE A 45 -4.04 2.30 10.90
N ILE A 46 -4.15 2.99 9.76
CA ILE A 46 -5.38 3.67 9.35
C ILE A 46 -6.09 2.76 8.36
N TYR A 47 -7.32 2.38 8.66
CA TYR A 47 -8.11 1.52 7.79
C TYR A 47 -9.39 2.24 7.37
N GLY A 48 -9.62 2.32 6.06
CA GLY A 48 -10.87 2.77 5.49
C GLY A 48 -11.95 1.68 5.58
N SER A 49 -12.86 1.65 4.60
CA SER A 49 -13.83 0.54 4.51
C SER A 49 -13.21 -0.71 3.86
N GLY A 50 -13.67 -1.91 4.19
CA GLY A 50 -13.15 -3.13 3.56
C GLY A 50 -13.61 -4.41 4.26
N SER A 51 -13.72 -5.50 3.50
CA SER A 51 -14.28 -6.78 3.98
C SER A 51 -13.29 -7.66 4.74
N ALA A 52 -11.99 -7.36 4.69
CA ALA A 52 -10.97 -8.22 5.28
C ALA A 52 -10.76 -8.01 6.79
N LEU A 53 -11.30 -6.94 7.38
CA LEU A 53 -11.31 -6.77 8.83
C LEU A 53 -12.63 -7.25 9.43
N THR A 54 -12.55 -8.24 10.31
CA THR A 54 -13.64 -8.58 11.22
C THR A 54 -13.57 -7.65 12.43
N LYS A 55 -14.72 -7.20 12.96
CA LYS A 55 -14.83 -6.32 14.16
C LYS A 55 -13.97 -6.77 15.36
N ARG A 56 -13.61 -8.06 15.45
CA ARG A 56 -12.73 -8.63 16.48
C ARG A 56 -11.25 -8.28 16.30
N THR A 57 -10.74 -8.24 15.07
CA THR A 57 -9.35 -7.90 14.75
C THR A 57 -9.09 -6.41 15.00
N ILE A 58 -10.11 -5.59 14.70
CA ILE A 58 -10.08 -4.14 14.83
C ILE A 58 -9.82 -3.71 16.29
N LYS A 59 -10.53 -4.28 17.28
CA LYS A 59 -10.34 -3.98 18.73
C LYS A 59 -8.91 -4.22 19.29
N LYS A 60 -8.08 -5.00 18.61
CA LYS A 60 -6.73 -5.38 19.07
C LYS A 60 -5.63 -4.47 18.51
N ILE A 61 -5.97 -3.68 17.50
CA ILE A 61 -5.13 -2.66 16.87
C ILE A 61 -5.73 -1.34 17.35
N SER A 62 -4.92 -0.32 17.68
CA SER A 62 -5.47 0.97 18.12
C SER A 62 -6.32 1.55 16.99
N ASP A 63 -7.62 1.37 17.13
CA ASP A 63 -8.61 1.64 16.12
C ASP A 63 -8.83 3.15 16.04
N THR A 64 -8.62 3.72 14.87
CA THR A 64 -9.16 5.05 14.58
C THR A 64 -10.24 4.85 13.53
N ASP A 65 -11.39 4.38 14.00
CA ASP A 65 -12.65 4.43 13.26
C ASP A 65 -12.87 5.85 12.74
N GLY A 66 -13.09 6.00 11.43
CA GLY A 66 -13.52 7.27 10.83
C GLY A 66 -12.43 8.27 10.45
N VAL A 67 -11.14 7.91 10.48
CA VAL A 67 -10.11 8.80 9.94
C VAL A 67 -10.10 8.70 8.42
N GLU A 68 -10.34 9.83 7.76
CA GLU A 68 -10.20 9.97 6.32
C GLU A 68 -8.79 9.50 5.90
N LYS A 69 -8.73 8.54 4.97
CA LYS A 69 -7.49 7.86 4.56
C LYS A 69 -6.57 8.76 3.71
N VAL A 70 -6.79 10.07 3.68
CA VAL A 70 -6.09 10.99 2.79
C VAL A 70 -4.71 11.30 3.38
N ILE A 71 -3.77 10.38 3.17
CA ILE A 71 -2.34 10.65 3.30
C ILE A 71 -1.86 11.13 1.94
N ASN A 72 -1.66 12.44 1.81
CA ASN A 72 -1.03 13.01 0.62
C ASN A 72 0.49 12.82 0.74
N ALA A 73 1.08 12.03 -0.17
CA ALA A 73 2.50 11.73 -0.18
C ALA A 73 3.38 12.97 -0.38
N ILE A 74 2.96 13.90 -1.25
CA ILE A 74 3.65 15.17 -1.46
C ILE A 74 3.65 15.98 -0.17
N THR A 75 2.50 16.11 0.49
CA THR A 75 2.40 16.83 1.76
C THR A 75 3.23 16.16 2.85
N ALA A 76 3.27 14.82 2.88
CA ALA A 76 4.10 14.07 3.83
C ALA A 76 5.58 14.39 3.61
N LYS A 77 6.09 14.33 2.38
CA LYS A 77 7.47 14.69 2.03
C LYS A 77 7.80 16.16 2.32
N GLN A 78 6.88 17.08 2.07
CA GLN A 78 7.09 18.51 2.37
C GLN A 78 7.19 18.77 3.88
N LYS A 79 6.34 18.14 4.69
CA LYS A 79 6.32 18.33 6.15
C LYS A 79 7.38 17.53 6.89
N PHE A 80 7.74 16.36 6.35
CA PHE A 80 8.69 15.42 6.93
C PHE A 80 9.64 14.93 5.84
N PRO A 81 10.66 15.72 5.44
CA PRO A 81 11.54 15.38 4.31
C PRO A 81 12.20 14.00 4.42
N ASP A 82 12.54 13.59 5.65
CA ASP A 82 13.21 12.32 5.94
C ASP A 82 12.25 11.11 5.98
N VAL A 83 10.94 11.32 5.82
CA VAL A 83 9.98 10.21 5.84
C VAL A 83 10.14 9.37 4.59
N PHE A 84 10.32 8.06 4.76
CA PHE A 84 10.29 7.11 3.64
C PHE A 84 8.84 6.82 3.23
N VAL A 85 8.49 7.11 1.98
CA VAL A 85 7.13 6.99 1.45
C VAL A 85 7.05 5.89 0.41
N VAL A 86 6.21 4.89 0.70
CA VAL A 86 5.83 3.82 -0.22
C VAL A 86 4.43 4.09 -0.76
N ALA A 87 4.27 4.23 -2.08
CA ALA A 87 2.96 4.32 -2.71
C ALA A 87 2.54 2.99 -3.35
N PHE A 88 1.24 2.71 -3.32
CA PHE A 88 0.65 1.60 -4.07
C PHE A 88 -0.04 2.13 -5.32
N LYS A 89 0.20 1.47 -6.45
CA LYS A 89 -0.40 1.80 -7.73
C LYS A 89 -1.00 0.54 -8.36
N ALA A 90 -2.29 0.60 -8.68
CA ALA A 90 -3.00 -0.47 -9.33
C ALA A 90 -3.48 -0.01 -10.71
N GLU A 91 -3.26 -0.84 -11.73
CA GLU A 91 -3.84 -0.66 -13.07
C GLU A 91 -4.58 -1.92 -13.51
N TYR A 92 -5.32 -1.84 -14.61
CA TYR A 92 -6.18 -2.91 -15.12
C TYR A 92 -5.82 -3.21 -16.57
N ASP A 93 -5.41 -4.45 -16.84
CA ASP A 93 -5.19 -5.01 -18.18
C ASP A 93 -4.17 -4.21 -19.01
N VAL A 94 -2.97 -4.04 -18.44
CA VAL A 94 -1.88 -3.29 -19.04
C VAL A 94 -0.63 -4.17 -19.20
N SER A 95 0.22 -3.80 -20.17
CA SER A 95 1.52 -4.47 -20.32
C SER A 95 2.42 -4.18 -19.10
N ASP A 96 3.37 -5.07 -18.83
CA ASP A 96 4.33 -4.86 -17.73
C ASP A 96 5.14 -3.57 -17.94
N ASP A 97 5.47 -3.22 -19.18
CA ASP A 97 6.20 -1.99 -19.50
C ASP A 97 5.35 -0.74 -19.24
N ALA A 98 4.06 -0.75 -19.60
CA ALA A 98 3.16 0.36 -19.30
C ALA A 98 3.01 0.56 -17.77
N LEU A 99 2.83 -0.54 -17.04
CA LEU A 99 2.72 -0.52 -15.58
C LEU A 99 3.99 0.03 -14.90
N LYS A 100 5.17 -0.46 -15.32
CA LYS A 100 6.47 0.02 -14.82
C LYS A 100 6.67 1.50 -15.15
N ASN A 101 6.40 1.93 -16.38
CA ASN A 101 6.57 3.31 -16.80
C ASN A 101 5.69 4.26 -15.98
N SER A 102 4.40 3.94 -15.83
CA SER A 102 3.50 4.79 -15.05
C SER A 102 3.85 4.81 -13.55
N ALA A 103 4.42 3.72 -13.02
CA ALA A 103 4.94 3.70 -11.65
C ALA A 103 6.21 4.56 -11.48
N ILE A 104 7.12 4.56 -12.45
CA ILE A 104 8.31 5.44 -12.47
C ILE A 104 7.89 6.92 -12.57
N GLU A 105 6.91 7.24 -13.42
CA GLU A 105 6.35 8.59 -13.53
C GLU A 105 5.79 9.07 -12.20
N LYS A 106 4.98 8.23 -11.53
CA LYS A 106 4.45 8.54 -10.19
C LYS A 106 5.55 8.75 -9.16
N LEU A 107 6.58 7.88 -9.16
CA LEU A 107 7.72 7.99 -8.24
C LEU A 107 8.41 9.35 -8.38
N ARG A 108 8.63 9.81 -9.61
CA ARG A 108 9.27 11.11 -9.90
C ARG A 108 8.35 12.30 -9.59
N ALA A 109 7.10 12.24 -10.03
CA ALA A 109 6.15 13.35 -9.88
C ALA A 109 5.84 13.68 -8.41
N GLU A 110 5.80 12.67 -7.54
CA GLU A 110 5.46 12.82 -6.13
C GLU A 110 6.67 12.75 -5.19
N ASN A 111 7.90 12.69 -5.74
CA ASN A 111 9.16 12.51 -5.00
C ASN A 111 9.07 11.35 -3.98
N LEU A 112 8.61 10.19 -4.45
CA LEU A 112 8.47 8.98 -3.63
C LEU A 112 9.80 8.23 -3.56
N ASP A 113 9.96 7.42 -2.52
CA ASP A 113 11.13 6.54 -2.38
C ASP A 113 10.86 5.17 -3.00
N MET A 114 9.60 4.73 -2.98
CA MET A 114 9.21 3.42 -3.51
C MET A 114 7.78 3.41 -4.03
N VAL A 115 7.55 2.67 -5.12
CA VAL A 115 6.22 2.34 -5.64
C VAL A 115 6.04 0.83 -5.73
N VAL A 116 4.93 0.33 -5.21
CA VAL A 116 4.44 -1.03 -5.42
C VAL A 116 3.37 -0.99 -6.49
N ALA A 117 3.69 -1.49 -7.68
CA ALA A 117 2.81 -1.46 -8.84
C ALA A 117 2.24 -2.86 -9.12
N ASN A 118 0.94 -2.95 -9.39
CA ASN A 118 0.29 -4.22 -9.71
C ASN A 118 -0.78 -4.06 -10.78
N ASP A 119 -0.88 -5.04 -11.69
CA ASP A 119 -2.04 -5.19 -12.57
C ASP A 119 -3.07 -6.10 -11.89
N VAL A 120 -4.26 -5.57 -11.62
CA VAL A 120 -5.32 -6.32 -10.94
C VAL A 120 -5.99 -7.37 -11.85
N ALA A 121 -5.86 -7.26 -13.18
CA ALA A 121 -6.35 -8.29 -14.11
C ALA A 121 -5.50 -9.58 -14.00
N LYS A 122 -4.19 -9.44 -13.81
CA LYS A 122 -3.25 -10.56 -13.61
C LYS A 122 -3.39 -11.18 -12.22
N SER A 123 -3.78 -10.38 -11.24
CA SER A 123 -4.02 -10.79 -9.87
C SER A 123 -5.51 -10.96 -9.61
N LYS A 124 -6.12 -12.11 -10.02
CA LYS A 124 -7.56 -12.40 -9.82
C LYS A 124 -8.10 -11.76 -8.54
N PHE A 125 -9.07 -10.87 -8.68
CA PHE A 125 -9.62 -10.11 -7.57
C PHE A 125 -10.06 -11.03 -6.41
N GLY A 126 -9.62 -10.73 -5.18
CA GLY A 126 -9.92 -11.56 -4.00
C GLY A 126 -9.05 -12.81 -3.79
N SER A 127 -8.24 -13.23 -4.78
CA SER A 127 -7.26 -14.33 -4.67
C SER A 127 -6.24 -14.05 -3.57
N ASP A 128 -5.68 -15.08 -2.94
CA ASP A 128 -4.57 -14.92 -2.00
C ASP A 128 -3.21 -14.77 -2.70
N LYS A 129 -3.15 -15.04 -4.02
CA LYS A 129 -1.97 -14.79 -4.86
C LYS A 129 -2.05 -13.41 -5.51
N ALA A 130 -0.89 -12.78 -5.68
CA ALA A 130 -0.74 -11.54 -6.43
C ALA A 130 0.64 -11.49 -7.10
N GLU A 131 0.80 -10.49 -7.94
CA GLU A 131 2.01 -10.18 -8.69
C GLU A 131 2.22 -8.67 -8.63
N VAL A 132 3.43 -8.25 -8.27
CA VAL A 132 3.78 -6.84 -8.09
C VAL A 132 5.16 -6.53 -8.64
N PHE A 133 5.34 -5.31 -9.12
CA PHE A 133 6.65 -4.69 -9.34
C PHE A 133 6.96 -3.76 -8.17
N LEU A 134 8.10 -3.98 -7.53
CA LEU A 134 8.68 -3.12 -6.52
C LEU A 134 9.66 -2.19 -7.22
N ILE A 135 9.45 -0.90 -7.12
CA ILE A 135 10.19 0.11 -7.90
C ILE A 135 10.73 1.15 -6.94
N SER A 136 12.05 1.36 -6.96
CA SER A 136 12.73 2.51 -6.34
C SER A 136 13.41 3.37 -7.41
N LYS A 137 14.26 4.30 -6.98
CA LYS A 137 15.10 5.09 -7.88
C LYS A 137 16.18 4.24 -8.55
N ASP A 138 16.62 3.16 -7.89
CA ASP A 138 17.79 2.39 -8.27
C ASP A 138 17.45 0.99 -8.80
N GLU A 139 16.33 0.40 -8.37
CA GLU A 139 15.98 -0.99 -8.69
C GLU A 139 14.50 -1.15 -9.08
N ILE A 140 14.25 -2.06 -10.03
CA ILE A 140 12.93 -2.63 -10.28
C ILE A 140 13.00 -4.13 -10.03
N ARG A 141 12.15 -4.63 -9.13
CA ARG A 141 12.05 -6.06 -8.81
C ARG A 141 10.66 -6.59 -9.04
N HIS A 142 10.57 -7.73 -9.72
CA HIS A 142 9.32 -8.42 -9.96
C HIS A 142 9.10 -9.51 -8.89
N VAL A 143 7.94 -9.49 -8.21
CA VAL A 143 7.59 -10.45 -7.15
C VAL A 143 6.23 -11.08 -7.43
N LYS A 144 6.16 -12.41 -7.35
CA LYS A 144 4.90 -13.19 -7.41
C LYS A 144 4.78 -14.05 -6.17
N GLY A 145 3.59 -14.17 -5.60
CA GLY A 145 3.40 -15.04 -4.44
C GLY A 145 2.08 -14.81 -3.71
N SER A 146 2.00 -15.34 -2.50
CA SER A 146 0.88 -15.00 -1.60
C SER A 146 1.00 -13.55 -1.13
N LYS A 147 -0.11 -12.92 -0.76
CA LYS A 147 -0.08 -11.55 -0.19
C LYS A 147 0.83 -11.42 1.03
N ILE A 148 0.96 -12.47 1.83
CA ILE A 148 1.87 -12.52 2.98
C ILE A 148 3.32 -12.57 2.52
N ALA A 149 3.64 -13.41 1.54
CA ALA A 149 4.99 -13.47 0.97
C ALA A 149 5.39 -12.13 0.33
N ILE A 150 4.48 -11.53 -0.45
CA ILE A 150 4.69 -10.22 -1.07
C ILE A 150 4.88 -9.12 -0.01
N ALA A 151 4.13 -9.16 1.10
CA ALA A 151 4.36 -8.22 2.20
C ALA A 151 5.78 -8.36 2.76
N GLY A 152 6.26 -9.60 2.94
CA GLY A 152 7.66 -9.86 3.32
C GLY A 152 8.66 -9.26 2.34
N GLU A 153 8.46 -9.47 1.03
CA GLU A 153 9.33 -8.92 0.00
C GLU A 153 9.30 -7.39 -0.08
N ILE A 154 8.13 -6.77 0.13
CA ILE A 154 8.02 -5.30 0.22
C ILE A 154 8.88 -4.78 1.38
N PHE A 155 8.82 -5.42 2.55
CA PHE A 155 9.65 -5.03 3.69
C PHE A 155 11.14 -5.24 3.42
N ASN A 156 11.53 -6.38 2.84
CA ASN A 156 12.91 -6.65 2.48
C ASN A 156 13.47 -5.60 1.51
N PHE A 157 12.68 -5.25 0.49
CA PHE A 157 13.05 -4.23 -0.49
C PHE A 157 13.14 -2.85 0.17
N MET A 158 12.13 -2.44 0.93
CA MET A 158 12.09 -1.16 1.65
C MET A 158 13.27 -1.01 2.62
N GLU A 159 13.57 -2.02 3.43
CA GLU A 159 14.69 -1.98 4.39
C GLU A 159 16.05 -1.90 3.70
N LYS A 160 16.21 -2.55 2.54
CA LYS A 160 17.40 -2.40 1.70
C LYS A 160 17.54 -0.94 1.24
N GLU A 161 16.50 -0.36 0.67
CA GLU A 161 16.55 1.02 0.18
C GLU A 161 16.82 2.02 1.32
N ILE A 162 16.20 1.84 2.49
CA ILE A 162 16.45 2.70 3.67
C ILE A 162 17.92 2.61 4.13
N ALA A 163 18.56 1.44 4.04
CA ALA A 163 19.96 1.28 4.44
C ALA A 163 20.95 2.01 3.52
N HIS A 164 20.50 2.49 2.36
CA HIS A 164 21.30 3.25 1.39
C HIS A 164 21.08 4.78 1.48
N ILE A 165 20.20 5.25 2.37
CA ILE A 165 19.92 6.67 2.65
C ILE A 165 20.73 7.12 3.87
#